data_AF-A0A383EY13-F1
#
_entry.id   AF-A0A383EY13-F1
#
_cell.length_a   1.000
_cell.length_b   1.000
_cell.length_c   1.000
_cell.angle_alpha   90.00
_cell.angle_beta   90.00
_cell.angle_gamma   90.00
#
_symmetry.space_group_name_H-M   'P 1'
#
loop_
_entity.id
_entity.type
_entity.pdbx_description
1 polymer ?
#
loop_
_entity_poly.entity_id
_entity_poly.type
_entity_poly.pdbx_seq_one_letter_code
_entity_poly.pdbx_strand_id
1 'polypeptide(L)'
;MNPQEENPIPGISLIKERIEKVSLGEPVIHGQMAMYPLLDKEDAAIDYLTLDESIANGYAHVTEIDESGNVPELKFKNISDKRIFLMEGEELLGAKQNRTLNLSILAPAEKEIIIPVTCVESGRWSYDSERFN
;
A
#
# COMPACT_ATOMS: atom_id res chain seq x y z
N MET A 1 -50.72 -11.40 -3.74
CA MET A 1 -50.06 -10.44 -2.82
C MET A 1 -49.55 -11.28 -1.66
N ASN A 2 -48.25 -11.47 -1.43
CA ASN A 2 -47.18 -10.47 -1.46
C ASN A 2 -45.83 -11.15 -1.82
N PRO A 3 -45.14 -10.79 -2.92
CA PRO A 3 -43.85 -11.37 -3.30
C PRO A 3 -42.66 -10.50 -2.85
N GLN A 4 -42.62 -10.07 -1.58
CA GLN A 4 -41.50 -9.28 -1.06
C GLN A 4 -41.22 -9.63 0.40
N GLU A 5 -40.35 -10.61 0.60
CA GLU A 5 -39.51 -10.73 1.79
C GLU A 5 -38.21 -11.42 1.37
N GLU A 6 -37.52 -10.83 0.39
CA GLU A 6 -36.11 -11.12 0.16
C GLU A 6 -35.33 -10.42 1.26
N ASN A 7 -34.92 -11.17 2.28
CA ASN A 7 -33.96 -10.68 3.27
C ASN A 7 -32.65 -10.33 2.53
N PRO A 8 -32.24 -9.06 2.50
CA PRO A 8 -31.03 -8.67 1.79
C PRO A 8 -29.82 -9.37 2.43
N ILE A 9 -28.97 -9.96 1.59
CA ILE A 9 -27.69 -10.53 2.02
C ILE A 9 -26.93 -9.40 2.73
N PRO A 10 -26.48 -9.57 3.99
CA PRO A 10 -25.99 -8.48 4.84
C PRO A 10 -24.90 -7.59 4.20
N GLY A 11 -24.04 -8.17 3.37
CA GLY A 11 -22.97 -7.45 2.66
C GLY A 11 -23.45 -6.58 1.48
N ILE A 12 -24.57 -6.92 0.83
CA ILE A 12 -25.13 -6.14 -0.28
C ILE A 12 -25.70 -4.81 0.24
N SER A 13 -26.29 -4.82 1.44
CA SER A 13 -26.84 -3.61 2.07
C SER A 13 -25.74 -2.58 2.34
N LEU A 14 -24.59 -3.02 2.88
CA LEU A 14 -23.48 -2.12 3.22
C LEU A 14 -22.87 -1.43 2.00
N ILE A 15 -22.64 -2.17 0.91
CA ILE A 15 -22.09 -1.59 -0.32
C ILE A 15 -23.08 -0.59 -0.93
N LYS A 16 -24.37 -0.96 -0.98
CA LYS A 16 -25.42 -0.10 -1.52
C LYS A 16 -25.55 1.20 -0.72
N GLU A 17 -25.62 1.10 0.60
CA GLU A 17 -25.69 2.25 1.51
C GLU A 17 -24.48 3.19 1.38
N ARG A 18 -23.29 2.65 1.07
CA ARG A 18 -22.10 3.50 0.86
C ARG A 18 -22.10 4.17 -0.51
N ILE A 19 -22.49 3.45 -1.56
CA ILE A 19 -22.63 4.02 -2.92
C ILE A 19 -23.65 5.17 -2.92
N GLU A 20 -24.73 5.06 -2.16
CA GLU A 20 -25.75 6.12 -2.03
C GLU A 20 -25.22 7.39 -1.34
N LYS A 21 -24.11 7.31 -0.60
CA LYS A 21 -23.51 8.43 0.15
C LYS A 21 -22.35 9.10 -0.57
N VAL A 22 -21.73 8.43 -1.55
CA VAL A 22 -20.67 9.03 -2.37
C VAL A 22 -21.26 9.82 -3.54
N SER A 23 -20.53 10.86 -3.95
CA SER A 23 -20.84 11.70 -5.10
C SER A 23 -19.70 11.62 -6.11
N LEU A 24 -19.99 11.82 -7.39
CA LEU A 24 -18.94 11.95 -8.40
C LEU A 24 -18.38 13.38 -8.33
N GLY A 25 -17.07 13.51 -8.21
CA GLY A 25 -16.39 14.79 -8.41
C GLY A 25 -16.15 15.09 -9.89
N GLU A 26 -15.53 16.23 -10.14
CA GLU A 26 -15.14 16.64 -11.50
C GLU A 26 -14.14 15.64 -12.11
N PRO A 27 -14.31 15.25 -13.38
CA PRO A 27 -13.43 14.27 -14.01
C PRO A 27 -12.03 14.84 -14.26
N VAL A 28 -11.02 14.00 -13.99
CA VAL A 28 -9.65 14.24 -14.43
C VAL A 28 -9.43 13.54 -15.75
N ILE A 29 -9.14 14.29 -16.81
CA ILE A 29 -8.97 13.76 -18.17
C ILE A 29 -7.50 13.85 -18.57
N HIS A 30 -6.93 12.73 -19.00
CA HIS A 30 -5.59 12.66 -19.58
C HIS A 30 -5.61 11.82 -20.86
N GLY A 31 -5.40 12.47 -22.01
CA GLY A 31 -5.48 11.82 -23.32
C GLY A 31 -6.87 11.21 -23.57
N GLN A 32 -6.91 9.89 -23.77
CA GLN A 32 -8.15 9.12 -24.00
C GLN A 32 -8.70 8.49 -22.71
N MET A 33 -8.19 8.89 -21.54
CA MET A 33 -8.60 8.37 -20.23
C MET A 33 -9.31 9.46 -19.43
N ALA A 34 -10.46 9.13 -18.84
CA ALA A 34 -11.17 9.97 -17.90
C ALA A 34 -11.35 9.23 -16.58
N MET A 35 -10.96 9.86 -15.48
CA MET A 35 -11.10 9.35 -14.12
C MET A 35 -12.13 10.19 -13.38
N TYR A 36 -13.15 9.55 -12.81
CA TYR A 36 -14.16 10.21 -12.00
C TYR A 36 -13.93 9.87 -10.52
N PRO A 37 -13.56 10.84 -9.68
CA PRO A 37 -13.36 10.56 -8.26
C PRO A 37 -14.71 10.30 -7.58
N LEU A 38 -14.76 9.30 -6.71
CA LEU A 38 -15.87 9.07 -5.79
C LEU A 38 -15.56 9.79 -4.47
N LEU A 39 -16.33 10.84 -4.18
CA LEU A 39 -16.15 11.72 -3.03
C LEU A 39 -17.22 11.43 -1.99
N ASP A 40 -16.82 11.20 -0.74
CA ASP A 40 -17.74 11.18 0.40
C ASP A 40 -17.87 12.60 0.99
N LYS A 41 -18.94 12.86 1.74
CA LYS A 41 -19.14 14.17 2.42
C LYS A 41 -18.28 14.32 3.67
N GLU A 42 -17.78 13.21 4.20
CA GLU A 42 -16.90 13.17 5.36
C GLU A 42 -15.48 12.88 4.89
N ASP A 43 -14.52 13.70 5.32
CA ASP A 43 -13.11 13.33 5.26
C ASP A 43 -12.91 12.11 6.15
N ALA A 44 -12.74 10.94 5.52
CA ALA A 44 -12.27 9.79 6.25
C ALA A 44 -10.83 10.10 6.70
N ALA A 45 -10.61 10.20 8.01
CA ALA A 45 -9.27 10.28 8.55
C ALA A 45 -8.53 9.01 8.11
N ILE A 46 -7.63 9.17 7.12
CA ILE A 46 -6.71 8.12 6.72
C ILE A 46 -5.79 7.89 7.92
N ASP A 47 -6.03 6.82 8.67
CA ASP A 47 -5.29 6.48 9.88
C ASP A 47 -4.05 5.62 9.57
N TYR A 48 -3.30 6.03 8.55
CA TYR A 48 -2.03 5.43 8.17
C TYR A 48 -1.14 6.45 7.43
N LEU A 49 0.17 6.21 7.46
CA LEU A 49 1.17 6.91 6.66
C LEU A 49 1.48 6.11 5.39
N THR A 50 1.94 6.75 4.33
CA THR A 50 2.48 6.03 3.16
C THR A 50 3.94 5.65 3.38
N LEU A 51 4.44 4.68 2.61
CA LEU A 51 5.83 4.25 2.71
C LEU A 51 6.81 5.39 2.39
N ASP A 52 6.62 6.08 1.26
CA ASP A 52 7.45 7.23 0.86
C ASP A 52 7.53 8.31 1.96
N GLU A 53 6.38 8.71 2.51
CA GLU A 53 6.32 9.70 3.61
C GLU A 53 7.07 9.17 4.84
N SER A 54 6.90 7.89 5.14
CA SER A 54 7.50 7.29 6.32
C SER A 54 9.01 7.15 6.20
N ILE A 55 9.55 6.81 5.04
CA ILE A 55 11.00 6.75 4.81
C ILE A 55 11.58 8.17 4.87
N ALA A 56 10.97 9.13 4.17
CA ALA A 56 11.43 10.52 4.14
C ALA A 56 11.50 11.17 5.53
N ASN A 57 10.58 10.81 6.43
CA ASN A 57 10.55 11.31 7.81
C ASN A 57 11.29 10.41 8.82
N GLY A 58 11.90 9.31 8.37
CA GLY A 58 12.64 8.37 9.23
C GLY A 58 11.77 7.46 10.10
N TYR A 59 10.46 7.38 9.83
CA TYR A 59 9.50 6.52 10.52
C TYR A 59 9.50 5.07 10.01
N ALA A 60 10.00 4.83 8.82
CA ALA A 60 10.18 3.50 8.23
C ALA A 60 11.65 3.23 7.91
N HIS A 61 12.04 1.97 8.07
CA HIS A 61 13.34 1.48 7.60
C HIS A 61 13.14 0.15 6.87
N VAL A 62 13.76 0.02 5.70
CA VAL A 62 13.80 -1.22 4.92
C VAL A 62 15.23 -1.72 4.85
N THR A 63 15.48 -2.96 5.24
CA THR A 63 16.81 -3.59 5.21
C THR A 63 16.76 -4.99 4.65
N GLU A 64 17.91 -5.49 4.20
CA GLU A 64 18.10 -6.91 3.88
C GLU A 64 17.93 -7.77 5.15
N ILE A 65 17.51 -9.03 4.97
CA ILE A 65 17.41 -10.01 6.07
C ILE A 65 18.76 -10.66 6.34
N ASP A 66 19.55 -10.90 5.29
CA ASP A 66 20.86 -11.55 5.40
C ASP A 66 21.89 -10.98 4.40
N GLU A 67 23.16 -11.31 4.64
CA GLU A 67 24.27 -10.91 3.76
C GLU A 67 24.25 -11.62 2.40
N SER A 68 23.51 -12.73 2.27
CA SER A 68 23.46 -13.53 1.04
C SER A 68 22.44 -13.03 0.01
N GLY A 69 21.45 -12.21 0.41
CA GLY A 69 20.53 -11.48 -0.49
C GLY A 69 19.70 -12.36 -1.43
N ASN A 70 19.56 -13.65 -1.13
CA ASN A 70 19.00 -14.66 -2.05
C ASN A 70 17.49 -14.90 -1.90
N VAL A 71 16.81 -14.16 -1.04
CA VAL A 71 15.40 -14.40 -0.70
C VAL A 71 14.55 -13.24 -1.20
N PRO A 72 13.35 -13.47 -1.76
CA PRO A 72 12.39 -12.43 -2.14
C PRO A 72 11.75 -11.76 -0.92
N GLU A 73 12.54 -11.47 0.11
CA GLU A 73 12.06 -10.98 1.40
C GLU A 73 12.98 -9.87 1.90
N LEU A 74 12.38 -8.79 2.38
CA LEU A 74 13.06 -7.70 3.08
C LEU A 74 12.50 -7.57 4.49
N LYS A 75 13.30 -6.95 5.35
CA LYS A 75 12.87 -6.54 6.69
C LYS A 75 12.35 -5.13 6.63
N PHE A 76 11.09 -4.95 7.00
CA PHE A 76 10.46 -3.64 7.16
C PHE A 76 10.27 -3.34 8.64
N LYS A 77 10.70 -2.16 9.08
CA LYS A 77 10.54 -1.69 10.45
C LYS A 77 9.79 -0.37 10.48
N ASN A 78 8.62 -0.39 11.11
CA ASN A 78 7.85 0.79 11.47
C ASN A 78 8.20 1.23 12.89
N ILE A 79 8.67 2.46 13.06
CA ILE A 79 8.95 3.06 14.38
C ILE A 79 7.95 4.15 14.76
N SER A 80 6.95 4.42 13.92
CA SER A 80 5.86 5.34 14.25
C SER A 80 4.75 4.66 15.06
N ASP A 81 3.91 5.48 15.67
CA ASP A 81 2.68 5.10 16.37
C ASP A 81 1.50 4.85 15.42
N LYS A 82 1.70 5.05 14.10
CA LYS A 82 0.69 4.82 13.05
C LYS A 82 1.02 3.60 12.22
N ARG A 83 -0.01 3.06 11.57
CA ARG A 83 0.20 2.04 10.53
C ARG A 83 0.85 2.67 9.31
N ILE A 84 1.63 1.91 8.57
CA ILE A 84 2.24 2.35 7.31
C ILE A 84 1.69 1.47 6.19
N PHE A 85 1.10 2.09 5.17
CA PHE A 85 0.62 1.39 4.00
C PHE A 85 1.76 1.23 2.99
N LEU A 86 2.07 -0.02 2.67
CA LEU A 86 3.04 -0.46 1.67
C LEU A 86 2.25 -0.87 0.44
N MET A 87 2.36 -0.12 -0.65
CA MET A 87 1.53 -0.36 -1.84
C MET A 87 2.18 -1.43 -2.73
N GLU A 88 1.39 -2.36 -3.25
CA GLU A 88 1.89 -3.27 -4.28
C GLU A 88 2.36 -2.49 -5.51
N GLY A 89 3.51 -2.89 -6.07
CA GLY A 89 4.08 -2.20 -7.22
C GLY A 89 4.94 -0.98 -6.86
N GLU A 90 4.97 -0.56 -5.59
CA GLU A 90 5.85 0.50 -5.10
C GLU A 90 7.32 0.05 -5.18
N GLU A 91 8.18 0.93 -5.71
CA GLU A 91 9.59 0.66 -5.94
C GLU A 91 10.42 1.05 -4.70
N LEU A 92 11.30 0.15 -4.29
CA LEU A 92 12.28 0.35 -3.23
C LEU A 92 13.65 0.56 -3.88
N LEU A 93 14.20 1.76 -3.72
CA LEU A 93 15.45 2.18 -4.34
C LEU A 93 16.64 2.04 -3.38
N GLY A 94 17.73 1.43 -3.85
CA GLY A 94 18.99 1.29 -3.08
C GLY A 94 19.28 -0.12 -2.55
N ALA A 95 20.02 -0.20 -1.45
CA ALA A 95 20.62 -1.43 -0.92
C ALA A 95 21.47 -2.20 -1.96
N LYS A 96 21.32 -3.53 -2.04
CA LYS A 96 22.05 -4.37 -3.01
C LYS A 96 21.42 -4.34 -4.40
N GLN A 97 20.11 -4.13 -4.50
CA GLN A 97 19.31 -4.13 -5.73
C GLN A 97 18.01 -3.39 -5.50
N ASN A 98 17.49 -2.71 -6.52
CA ASN A 98 16.11 -2.21 -6.50
C ASN A 98 15.12 -3.39 -6.44
N ARG A 99 14.03 -3.19 -5.70
CA ARG A 99 12.99 -4.18 -5.47
C ARG A 99 11.61 -3.56 -5.68
N THR A 100 10.63 -4.38 -6.01
CA THR A 100 9.22 -3.96 -6.05
C THR A 100 8.43 -4.79 -5.04
N LEU A 101 7.57 -4.13 -4.26
CA LEU A 101 6.64 -4.81 -3.36
C LEU A 101 5.67 -5.68 -4.17
N ASN A 102 5.49 -6.94 -3.77
CA ASN A 102 4.60 -7.88 -4.46
C ASN A 102 3.23 -8.04 -3.79
N LEU A 103 3.00 -7.32 -2.68
CA LEU A 103 1.75 -7.35 -1.94
C LEU A 103 1.50 -5.99 -1.29
N SER A 104 0.23 -5.58 -1.30
CA SER A 104 -0.23 -4.43 -0.51
C SER A 104 -0.35 -4.82 0.97
N ILE A 105 0.39 -4.15 1.85
CA ILE A 105 0.49 -4.48 3.28
C ILE A 105 0.21 -3.24 4.12
N LEU A 106 -0.69 -3.35 5.09
CA LEU A 106 -0.84 -2.34 6.13
C LEU A 106 0.01 -2.73 7.34
N ALA A 107 1.26 -2.27 7.36
CA ALA A 107 2.22 -2.63 8.38
C ALA A 107 1.84 -2.01 9.74
N PRO A 108 1.79 -2.81 10.83
CA PRO A 108 1.40 -2.31 12.14
C PRO A 108 2.38 -1.28 12.71
N ALA A 109 1.87 -0.39 13.56
CA ALA A 109 2.66 0.57 14.34
C ALA A 109 3.69 -0.14 15.23
N GLU A 110 4.88 0.45 15.37
CA GLU A 110 5.95 -0.02 16.27
C GLU A 110 6.32 -1.51 16.11
N LYS A 111 6.32 -2.01 14.87
CA LYS A 111 6.61 -3.40 14.56
C LYS A 111 7.63 -3.55 13.45
N GLU A 112 8.31 -4.69 13.52
CA GLU A 112 9.14 -5.22 12.45
C GLU A 112 8.41 -6.41 11.82
N ILE A 113 8.34 -6.43 10.49
CA ILE A 113 7.75 -7.51 9.71
C ILE A 113 8.65 -7.87 8.53
N ILE A 114 8.52 -9.10 8.06
CA ILE A 114 9.11 -9.51 6.79
C ILE A 114 8.12 -9.19 5.68
N ILE A 115 8.58 -8.48 4.67
CA ILE A 115 7.80 -8.09 3.51
C ILE A 115 8.28 -8.84 2.27
N PRO A 116 7.35 -9.43 1.50
CA PRO A 116 7.69 -10.10 0.26
C PRO A 116 7.92 -9.08 -0.87
N VAL A 117 8.97 -9.30 -1.66
CA VAL A 117 9.38 -8.44 -2.78
C VAL A 117 9.74 -9.25 -4.02
N THR A 118 9.73 -8.61 -5.18
CA THR A 118 10.26 -9.16 -6.43
C THR A 118 11.53 -8.41 -6.82
N CYS A 119 12.57 -9.16 -7.21
CA CYS A 119 13.80 -8.57 -7.77
C CYS A 119 13.52 -8.06 -9.19
N VAL A 120 13.87 -6.81 -9.47
CA VAL A 120 13.49 -6.17 -10.74
C VAL A 120 14.45 -6.51 -11.89
N GLU A 121 15.69 -6.94 -11.62
CA GLU A 121 16.62 -7.36 -12.70
C GLU A 121 17.61 -8.45 -12.26
N SER A 122 17.71 -9.52 -13.04
CA SER A 122 18.77 -10.53 -12.91
C SER A 122 20.11 -9.95 -13.40
N GLY A 123 21.11 -9.78 -12.52
CA GLY A 123 22.52 -9.67 -12.95
C GLY A 123 23.32 -8.42 -12.58
N ARG A 124 22.83 -7.52 -11.72
CA ARG A 124 23.64 -6.41 -11.17
C ARG A 124 23.84 -6.59 -9.67
N TRP A 125 24.94 -7.20 -9.27
CA TRP A 125 25.36 -7.29 -7.87
C TRP A 125 26.43 -6.22 -7.63
N SER A 126 25.99 -4.99 -7.38
CA SER A 126 26.86 -3.94 -6.83
C SER A 126 26.33 -3.52 -5.47
N TYR A 127 27.14 -3.74 -4.44
CA TYR A 127 26.84 -3.39 -3.06
C TYR A 127 27.04 -1.88 -2.88
N ASP A 128 25.96 -1.10 -2.78
CA ASP A 128 26.03 0.35 -2.54
C ASP A 128 25.67 0.73 -1.09
N SER A 129 24.74 0.01 -0.45
CA SER A 129 24.36 0.22 0.95
C SER A 129 23.65 -0.99 1.58
N GLU A 130 23.46 -0.99 2.90
CA GLU A 130 22.60 -1.98 3.61
C GLU A 130 21.12 -1.56 3.70
N ARG A 131 20.79 -0.33 3.27
CA ARG A 131 19.48 0.30 3.43
C ARG A 131 18.98 0.89 2.12
N PHE A 132 17.68 0.78 1.91
CA PHE A 132 16.95 1.52 0.87
C PHE A 132 16.71 2.96 1.36
N ASN A 133 16.67 3.92 0.43
CA ASN A 133 16.46 5.35 0.70
C ASN A 133 15.16 5.86 0.08
#